data_AF-A0A2S4YNH3-F1
#
_entry.id   AF-A0A2S4YNH3-F1
#
_cell.length_a   1.000
_cell.length_b   1.000
_cell.length_c   1.000
_cell.angle_alpha   90.00
_cell.angle_beta   90.00
_cell.angle_gamma   90.00
#
_symmetry.space_group_name_H-M   'P 1'
#
loop_
_entity.id
_entity.type
_entity.pdbx_description
1 polymer ?
#
loop_
_entity_poly.entity_id
_entity_poly.type
_entity_poly.pdbx_seq_one_letter_code
_entity_poly.pdbx_strand_id
1 'polypeptide(L)'
;MWLLILFFTTIALHHMSPHFEERFLRHRSTNIHQLSQDPLRVFITSAMWIDGGHWLPYAALYTVFHAQAERWLGTARWLTVCAAAHVLATLVSEGALLQAIKDGMAPHSAVNTLDFGVSYALAGVVGVLTYRLAAPWSYAYLTVVLLVYALPLTATPTFTDFGHFISVLIGLACYPLTRGCGKPWNPKETLVALRG
;
A
#
# COMPACT_ATOMS: atom_id res chain seq x y z
N MET A 1 -13.76 3.56 -4.12
CA MET A 1 -12.96 2.63 -3.28
C MET A 1 -11.64 3.27 -2.86
N TRP A 2 -10.68 3.52 -3.77
CA TRP A 2 -9.47 4.30 -3.45
C TRP A 2 -9.81 5.68 -2.86
N LEU A 3 -10.81 6.36 -3.40
CA LEU A 3 -11.31 7.64 -2.84
C LEU A 3 -11.84 7.56 -1.40
N LEU A 4 -12.42 6.43 -1.00
CA LEU A 4 -12.86 6.24 0.38
C LEU A 4 -11.66 6.01 1.30
N ILE A 5 -10.62 5.33 0.82
CA ILE A 5 -9.39 5.09 1.56
C ILE A 5 -8.57 6.39 1.69
N LEU A 6 -8.49 7.23 0.64
CA LEU A 6 -7.99 8.62 0.74
C LEU A 6 -8.81 9.44 1.72
N PHE A 7 -10.14 9.34 1.66
CA PHE A 7 -11.03 10.10 2.53
C PHE A 7 -10.86 9.71 4.00
N PHE A 8 -10.85 8.42 4.32
CA PHE A 8 -10.66 7.95 5.70
C PHE A 8 -9.24 8.19 6.22
N THR A 9 -8.19 8.12 5.38
CA THR A 9 -6.85 8.54 5.81
C THR A 9 -6.76 10.04 6.02
N THR A 10 -7.38 10.83 5.15
CA THR A 10 -7.45 12.29 5.32
C THR A 10 -8.16 12.65 6.62
N ILE A 11 -9.28 11.99 6.95
CA ILE A 11 -10.00 12.20 8.22
C ILE A 11 -9.19 11.73 9.43
N ALA A 12 -8.54 10.57 9.34
CA ALA A 12 -7.72 10.03 10.44
C ALA A 12 -6.50 10.93 10.71
N LEU A 13 -5.86 11.45 9.66
CA LEU A 13 -4.77 12.42 9.75
C LEU A 13 -5.26 13.77 10.31
N HIS A 14 -6.47 14.20 9.93
CA HIS A 14 -7.08 15.44 10.42
C HIS A 14 -7.44 15.38 11.92
N HIS A 15 -7.74 14.19 12.45
CA HIS A 15 -7.98 14.00 13.88
C HIS A 15 -6.68 13.83 14.72
N MET A 16 -5.50 13.73 14.09
CA MET A 16 -4.21 13.64 14.79
C MET A 16 -3.44 14.98 14.78
N SER A 17 -3.58 15.71 15.89
CA SER A 17 -2.84 16.92 16.29
C SER A 17 -3.15 18.22 15.50
N PRO A 18 -3.67 19.27 16.16
CA PRO A 18 -3.99 20.57 15.54
C PRO A 18 -2.80 21.32 14.90
N HIS A 19 -1.55 20.93 15.21
CA HIS A 19 -0.35 21.61 14.72
C HIS A 19 0.18 21.10 13.37
N PHE A 20 -0.32 19.95 12.87
CA PHE A 20 0.01 19.44 11.53
C PHE A 20 -0.87 20.07 10.44
N GLU A 21 -2.12 20.36 10.81
CA GLU A 21 -3.17 20.89 9.94
C GLU A 21 -2.84 22.25 9.33
N GLU A 22 -2.33 23.18 10.13
CA GLU A 22 -2.12 24.57 9.69
C GLU A 22 -0.96 24.72 8.68
N ARG A 23 0.03 23.83 8.75
CA ARG A 23 1.22 23.84 7.88
C ARG A 23 1.01 22.99 6.62
N PHE A 24 0.24 21.90 6.73
CA PHE A 24 -0.16 21.04 5.62
C PHE A 24 -1.21 21.70 4.70
N LEU A 25 -2.18 22.42 5.27
CA LEU A 25 -3.23 23.11 4.50
C LEU A 25 -2.74 24.35 3.75
N ARG A 26 -1.70 25.04 4.23
CA ARG A 26 -1.18 26.25 3.57
C ARG A 26 -0.48 25.99 2.23
N HIS A 27 0.01 24.78 1.98
CA HIS A 27 0.74 24.43 0.74
C HIS A 27 -0.08 23.62 -0.30
N ARG A 28 -1.26 23.10 0.08
CA ARG A 28 -2.12 22.28 -0.79
C ARG A 28 -3.40 23.00 -1.24
N SER A 29 -3.50 24.31 -0.98
CA SER A 29 -4.71 25.10 -1.22
C SER A 29 -5.23 25.00 -2.65
N THR A 30 -4.37 24.85 -3.67
CA THR A 30 -4.81 24.67 -5.06
C THR A 30 -5.44 23.30 -5.34
N ASN A 31 -4.92 22.24 -4.71
CA ASN A 31 -5.38 20.87 -4.98
C ASN A 31 -6.71 20.58 -4.28
N ILE A 32 -6.85 21.02 -3.02
CA ILE A 32 -8.11 20.90 -2.26
C ILE A 32 -9.19 21.83 -2.84
N HIS A 33 -8.82 23.03 -3.28
CA HIS A 33 -9.78 23.96 -3.88
C HIS A 33 -10.29 23.46 -5.25
N GLN A 34 -9.44 22.84 -6.07
CA GLN A 34 -9.88 22.17 -7.30
C GLN A 34 -10.70 20.89 -7.05
N LEU A 35 -10.40 20.13 -5.99
CA LEU A 35 -11.22 18.98 -5.56
C LEU A 35 -12.62 19.40 -5.13
N SER A 36 -12.77 20.58 -4.53
CA SER A 36 -14.09 21.12 -4.12
C SER A 36 -14.93 21.65 -5.29
N GLN A 37 -14.30 22.02 -6.41
CA GLN A 37 -14.99 22.66 -7.54
C GLN A 37 -15.30 21.69 -8.68
N ASP A 38 -14.39 20.74 -8.99
CA ASP A 38 -14.59 19.82 -10.12
C ASP A 38 -13.89 18.46 -9.90
N PRO A 39 -14.41 17.65 -8.95
CA PRO A 39 -13.74 16.43 -8.50
C PRO A 39 -13.51 15.41 -9.64
N LEU A 40 -14.46 15.28 -10.57
CA LEU A 40 -14.36 14.34 -11.71
C LEU A 40 -13.22 14.69 -12.68
N ARG A 41 -12.98 15.98 -12.92
CA ARG A 41 -11.94 16.42 -13.85
C ARG A 41 -10.55 16.18 -13.29
N VAL A 42 -10.35 16.44 -11.99
CA VAL A 42 -9.11 16.13 -11.25
C VAL A 42 -8.90 14.61 -11.13
N PHE A 43 -9.97 13.80 -11.08
CA PHE A 43 -9.87 12.34 -11.12
C PHE A 43 -9.40 11.80 -12.47
N ILE A 44 -9.96 12.30 -13.57
CA ILE A 44 -9.53 11.87 -14.91
C ILE A 44 -8.12 12.38 -15.20
N THR A 45 -7.80 13.62 -14.82
CA THR A 45 -6.45 14.16 -15.02
C THR A 45 -5.42 13.53 -14.08
N SER A 46 -5.70 13.22 -12.81
CA SER A 46 -4.72 12.53 -11.95
C SER A 46 -4.51 11.05 -12.32
N ALA A 47 -5.54 10.40 -12.89
CA ALA A 47 -5.41 9.03 -13.40
C ALA A 47 -4.74 8.97 -14.80
N MET A 48 -4.83 10.05 -15.59
CA MET A 48 -4.31 10.12 -16.97
C MET A 48 -3.04 10.97 -17.12
N TRP A 49 -2.66 11.76 -16.11
CA TRP A 49 -1.54 12.71 -16.17
C TRP A 49 -0.48 12.31 -15.17
N ILE A 50 0.29 11.29 -15.54
CA ILE A 50 1.65 11.11 -15.02
C ILE A 50 2.58 11.62 -16.11
N ASP A 51 3.34 12.64 -15.77
CA ASP A 51 4.48 13.14 -16.53
C ASP A 51 5.45 11.96 -16.76
N GLY A 52 5.38 11.31 -17.93
CA GLY A 52 6.25 10.17 -18.29
C GLY A 52 5.61 8.97 -19.01
N GLY A 53 4.27 8.86 -19.15
CA GLY A 53 3.67 7.93 -20.14
C GLY A 53 3.75 6.41 -19.89
N HIS A 54 4.05 5.94 -18.67
CA HIS A 54 4.19 4.51 -18.37
C HIS A 54 3.05 3.95 -17.49
N TRP A 55 1.89 3.68 -18.10
CA TRP A 55 0.72 3.04 -17.44
C TRP A 55 0.84 1.51 -17.32
N LEU A 56 1.68 0.89 -18.17
CA LEU A 56 1.86 -0.56 -18.27
C LEU A 56 2.32 -1.22 -16.95
N PRO A 57 3.28 -0.65 -16.17
CA PRO A 57 3.69 -1.23 -14.89
C PRO A 57 2.54 -1.27 -13.88
N TYR A 58 1.72 -0.22 -13.82
CA TYR A 58 0.55 -0.16 -12.93
C TYR A 58 -0.53 -1.16 -13.34
N ALA A 59 -0.84 -1.25 -14.64
CA ALA A 59 -1.77 -2.25 -15.16
C ALA A 59 -1.29 -3.68 -14.89
N ALA A 60 0.03 -3.93 -15.03
CA ALA A 60 0.64 -5.22 -14.71
C ALA A 60 0.51 -5.54 -13.21
N LEU A 61 0.88 -4.62 -12.31
CA LEU A 61 0.79 -4.82 -10.86
C LEU A 61 -0.65 -5.05 -10.40
N TYR A 62 -1.60 -4.25 -10.92
CA TYR A 62 -3.02 -4.42 -10.62
C TYR A 62 -3.53 -5.79 -11.07
N THR A 63 -3.15 -6.22 -12.28
CA THR A 63 -3.61 -7.49 -12.86
C THR A 63 -2.98 -8.70 -12.15
N VAL A 64 -1.68 -8.64 -11.86
CA VAL A 64 -0.92 -9.75 -11.28
C VAL A 64 -1.24 -9.95 -9.80
N PHE A 65 -1.41 -8.87 -9.02
CA PHE A 65 -1.61 -8.97 -7.58
C PHE A 65 -3.04 -8.64 -7.15
N HIS A 66 -3.54 -7.43 -7.44
CA HIS A 66 -4.85 -7.01 -6.95
C HIS A 66 -6.00 -7.85 -7.50
N ALA A 67 -6.07 -8.04 -8.82
CA ALA A 67 -7.15 -8.82 -9.43
C ALA A 67 -7.13 -10.29 -8.98
N GLN A 68 -5.93 -10.83 -8.74
CA GLN A 68 -5.75 -12.18 -8.22
C GLN A 68 -6.17 -12.30 -6.76
N ALA A 69 -5.81 -11.34 -5.91
CA ALA A 69 -6.21 -11.30 -4.51
C ALA A 69 -7.71 -11.06 -4.36
N GLU A 70 -8.29 -10.14 -5.14
CA GLU A 70 -9.73 -9.84 -5.10
C GLU A 70 -10.58 -11.06 -5.48
N ARG A 71 -10.24 -11.75 -6.56
CA ARG A 71 -10.97 -12.97 -6.97
C ARG A 71 -10.90 -14.08 -5.93
N TRP A 72 -9.78 -14.18 -5.20
CA TRP A 72 -9.55 -15.23 -4.22
C TRP A 72 -10.18 -14.90 -2.85
N LEU A 73 -9.98 -13.69 -2.34
CA LEU A 73 -10.49 -13.25 -1.04
C LEU A 73 -11.96 -12.79 -1.09
N GLY A 74 -12.44 -12.42 -2.28
CA GLY A 74 -13.64 -11.63 -2.46
C GLY A 74 -13.39 -10.15 -2.16
N THR A 75 -14.18 -9.29 -2.81
CA THR A 75 -13.99 -7.82 -2.77
C THR A 75 -13.95 -7.27 -1.35
N ALA A 76 -14.86 -7.65 -0.46
CA ALA A 76 -14.91 -7.11 0.91
C ALA A 76 -13.62 -7.37 1.70
N ARG A 77 -13.12 -8.61 1.68
CA ARG A 77 -11.91 -8.99 2.42
C ARG A 77 -10.65 -8.39 1.81
N TRP A 78 -10.57 -8.38 0.48
CA TRP A 78 -9.49 -7.71 -0.25
C TRP A 78 -9.41 -6.22 0.10
N LEU A 79 -10.57 -5.54 0.15
CA LEU A 79 -10.64 -4.14 0.56
C LEU A 79 -10.20 -3.92 2.00
N THR A 80 -10.55 -4.82 2.91
CA THR A 80 -10.06 -4.76 4.30
C THR A 80 -8.54 -4.84 4.35
N VAL A 81 -7.91 -5.74 3.59
CA VAL A 81 -6.43 -5.82 3.50
C VAL A 81 -5.84 -4.52 2.95
N CYS A 82 -6.37 -4.03 1.83
CA CYS A 82 -5.90 -2.78 1.21
C CYS A 82 -6.00 -1.59 2.18
N ALA A 83 -7.15 -1.44 2.84
CA ALA A 83 -7.39 -0.35 3.77
C ALA A 83 -6.50 -0.47 5.03
N ALA A 84 -6.39 -1.66 5.61
CA ALA A 84 -5.54 -1.89 6.79
C ALA A 84 -4.08 -1.62 6.48
N ALA A 85 -3.54 -2.18 5.39
CA ALA A 85 -2.16 -1.97 4.98
C ALA A 85 -1.89 -0.49 4.70
N HIS A 86 -2.76 0.19 3.96
CA HIS A 86 -2.62 1.61 3.66
C HIS A 86 -2.65 2.50 4.91
N VAL A 87 -3.71 2.38 5.72
CA VAL A 87 -3.95 3.27 6.87
C VAL A 87 -2.92 3.02 7.96
N LEU A 88 -2.72 1.77 8.37
CA LEU A 88 -1.86 1.45 9.50
C LEU A 88 -0.39 1.69 9.16
N ALA A 89 0.06 1.35 7.95
CA ALA A 89 1.44 1.62 7.56
C ALA A 89 1.72 3.13 7.48
N THR A 90 0.76 3.92 6.96
CA THR A 90 0.88 5.38 6.96
C THR A 90 1.00 5.93 8.37
N LEU A 91 0.13 5.52 9.29
CA LEU A 91 0.19 5.98 10.68
C LEU A 91 1.52 5.61 11.35
N VAL A 92 2.02 4.40 11.11
CA VAL A 92 3.29 3.92 11.67
C VAL A 92 4.49 4.66 11.06
N SER A 93 4.53 4.86 9.74
CA SER A 93 5.64 5.56 9.07
C SER A 93 5.69 7.04 9.42
N GLU A 94 4.53 7.72 9.44
CA GLU A 94 4.42 9.13 9.84
C GLU A 94 4.74 9.31 11.33
N GLY A 95 4.29 8.38 12.18
CA GLY A 95 4.64 8.36 13.60
C GLY A 95 6.15 8.24 13.83
N ALA A 96 6.81 7.35 13.08
CA ALA A 96 8.26 7.19 13.13
C ALA A 96 9.01 8.45 12.66
N LEU A 97 8.54 9.08 11.58
CA LEU A 97 9.10 10.36 11.11
C LEU A 97 8.96 11.45 12.17
N LEU A 98 7.76 11.60 12.74
CA LEU A 98 7.50 12.61 13.76
C LEU A 98 8.42 12.43 14.97
N GLN A 99 8.65 11.19 15.38
CA GLN A 99 9.59 10.88 16.46
C GLN A 99 11.03 11.25 16.07
N ALA A 100 11.48 10.88 14.87
CA ALA A 100 12.82 11.23 14.39
C ALA A 100 13.06 12.75 14.30
N ILE A 101 12.04 13.52 13.93
CA ILE A 101 12.10 14.99 13.94
C ILE A 101 12.24 15.51 15.38
N LYS A 102 11.45 14.99 16.32
CA LYS A 102 11.52 15.39 17.75
C LYS A 102 12.89 15.09 18.36
N ASP A 103 13.50 13.98 17.97
CA ASP A 103 14.82 13.56 18.44
C ASP A 103 15.96 14.29 17.71
N GLY A 104 15.66 15.20 16.77
CA GLY A 104 16.66 15.97 16.02
C GLY A 104 17.39 15.16 14.94
N MET A 105 16.91 13.94 14.64
CA MET A 105 17.53 13.00 13.70
C MET A 105 17.06 13.21 12.25
N ALA A 106 16.00 13.98 12.03
CA ALA A 106 15.47 14.30 10.70
C ALA A 106 15.11 15.80 10.57
N PRO A 107 15.43 16.45 9.43
CA PRO A 107 15.03 17.83 9.19
C PRO A 107 13.50 17.92 9.00
N HIS A 108 12.89 19.02 9.45
CA HIS A 108 11.46 19.27 9.27
C HIS A 108 10.99 19.23 7.81
N SER A 109 11.89 19.46 6.84
CA SER A 109 11.60 19.38 5.40
C SER A 109 11.32 17.94 4.91
N ALA A 110 11.70 16.91 5.66
CA ALA A 110 11.48 15.50 5.32
C ALA A 110 9.98 15.13 5.22
N VAL A 111 9.10 15.93 5.82
CA VAL A 111 7.63 15.79 5.71
C VAL A 111 7.14 16.02 4.28
N ASN A 112 7.87 16.77 3.45
CA ASN A 112 7.44 17.14 2.10
C ASN A 112 7.84 16.14 1.01
N THR A 113 8.66 15.14 1.33
CA THR A 113 9.20 14.15 0.38
C THR A 113 8.50 12.80 0.44
N LEU A 114 7.51 12.63 1.32
CA LEU A 114 6.80 11.36 1.49
C LEU A 114 5.75 11.17 0.41
N ASP A 115 5.89 10.04 -0.29
CA ASP A 115 5.04 9.66 -1.41
C ASP A 115 3.88 8.76 -0.92
N PHE A 116 2.68 9.04 -1.43
CA PHE A 116 1.42 8.74 -0.76
C PHE A 116 0.97 7.28 -0.93
N GLY A 117 0.96 6.53 0.18
CA GLY A 117 0.21 5.33 0.60
C GLY A 117 -0.38 4.29 -0.37
N VAL A 118 -0.62 4.55 -1.66
CA VAL A 118 -1.18 3.57 -2.61
C VAL A 118 -0.29 2.35 -2.73
N SER A 119 1.03 2.57 -2.71
CA SER A 119 2.03 1.51 -2.76
C SER A 119 2.05 0.62 -1.50
N TYR A 120 1.55 1.12 -0.35
CA TYR A 120 1.35 0.34 0.88
C TYR A 120 0.21 -0.68 0.74
N ALA A 121 -0.90 -0.28 0.09
CA ALA A 121 -1.99 -1.20 -0.19
C ALA A 121 -1.52 -2.39 -1.06
N LEU A 122 -0.71 -2.11 -2.08
CA LEU A 122 -0.10 -3.15 -2.91
C LEU A 122 0.82 -4.06 -2.10
N ALA A 123 1.73 -3.49 -1.29
CA ALA A 123 2.65 -4.26 -0.45
C ALA A 123 1.91 -5.17 0.54
N GLY A 124 0.80 -4.71 1.14
CA GLY A 124 -0.06 -5.55 1.97
C GLY A 124 -0.76 -6.66 1.19
N VAL A 125 -1.23 -6.38 -0.03
CA VAL A 125 -1.80 -7.41 -0.92
C VAL A 125 -0.77 -8.46 -1.31
N VAL A 126 0.47 -8.05 -1.61
CA VAL A 126 1.59 -8.97 -1.87
C VAL A 126 1.87 -9.83 -0.63
N GLY A 127 1.87 -9.23 0.56
CA GLY A 127 2.01 -9.97 1.82
C GLY A 127 0.95 -11.06 2.00
N VAL A 128 -0.34 -10.71 1.90
CA VAL A 128 -1.45 -11.68 2.13
C VAL A 128 -1.51 -12.79 1.08
N LEU A 129 -1.05 -12.54 -0.14
CA LEU A 129 -0.99 -13.54 -1.21
C LEU A 129 -0.05 -14.72 -0.90
N THR A 130 0.82 -14.59 0.11
CA THR A 130 1.60 -15.71 0.64
C THR A 130 0.72 -16.92 0.99
N TYR A 131 -0.47 -16.66 1.56
CA TYR A 131 -1.41 -17.70 1.97
C TYR A 131 -2.20 -18.31 0.81
N ARG A 132 -2.11 -17.73 -0.38
CA ARG A 132 -2.73 -18.31 -1.59
C ARG A 132 -1.93 -19.49 -2.14
N LEU A 133 -0.64 -19.59 -1.82
CA LEU A 133 0.24 -20.64 -2.32
C LEU A 133 0.27 -21.85 -1.37
N ALA A 134 0.29 -23.05 -1.93
CA ALA A 134 0.51 -24.27 -1.17
C ALA A 134 1.99 -24.41 -0.76
N ALA A 135 2.25 -25.07 0.37
CA ALA A 135 3.62 -25.44 0.72
C ALA A 135 4.22 -26.40 -0.33
N PRO A 136 5.52 -26.31 -0.65
CA PRO A 136 6.51 -25.40 -0.07
C PRO A 136 6.61 -24.03 -0.76
N TRP A 137 5.84 -23.78 -1.82
CA TRP A 137 5.92 -22.56 -2.64
C TRP A 137 5.57 -21.29 -1.86
N SER A 138 4.70 -21.39 -0.87
CA SER A 138 4.42 -20.29 0.06
C SER A 138 5.66 -19.80 0.79
N TYR A 139 6.56 -20.70 1.21
CA TYR A 139 7.79 -20.32 1.90
C TYR A 139 8.77 -19.62 0.95
N ALA A 140 8.95 -20.13 -0.26
CA ALA A 140 9.80 -19.50 -1.26
C ALA A 140 9.29 -18.09 -1.60
N TYR A 141 7.97 -17.94 -1.81
CA TYR A 141 7.35 -16.66 -2.07
C TYR A 141 7.52 -15.69 -0.89
N LEU A 142 7.25 -16.14 0.34
CA LEU A 142 7.41 -15.32 1.55
C LEU A 142 8.85 -14.82 1.69
N THR A 143 9.83 -15.69 1.49
CA THR A 143 11.26 -15.31 1.54
C THR A 143 11.57 -14.23 0.52
N VAL A 144 11.12 -14.37 -0.73
CA VAL A 144 11.34 -13.36 -1.77
C VAL A 144 10.67 -12.04 -1.39
N VAL A 145 9.42 -12.05 -0.94
CA VAL A 145 8.70 -10.85 -0.51
C VAL A 145 9.46 -10.16 0.63
N LEU A 146 9.85 -10.89 1.66
CA LEU A 146 10.59 -10.32 2.78
C LEU A 146 11.93 -9.74 2.34
N LEU A 147 12.68 -10.39 1.45
CA LEU A 147 13.94 -9.85 0.93
C LEU A 147 13.72 -8.56 0.13
N VAL A 148 12.73 -8.54 -0.77
CA VAL A 148 12.42 -7.36 -1.60
C VAL A 148 12.10 -6.13 -0.73
N TYR A 149 11.36 -6.32 0.36
CA TYR A 149 10.93 -5.21 1.22
C TYR A 149 11.87 -4.93 2.41
N ALA A 150 12.72 -5.87 2.82
CA ALA A 150 13.68 -5.68 3.91
C ALA A 150 15.05 -5.17 3.44
N LEU A 151 15.51 -5.53 2.24
CA LEU A 151 16.82 -5.10 1.73
C LEU A 151 16.96 -3.56 1.65
N PRO A 152 15.96 -2.79 1.20
CA PRO A 152 16.05 -1.33 1.20
C PRO A 152 16.31 -0.73 2.59
N LEU A 153 15.82 -1.40 3.65
CA LEU A 153 16.04 -0.98 5.03
C LEU A 153 17.49 -1.11 5.50
N THR A 154 18.31 -1.90 4.81
CA THR A 154 19.70 -2.18 5.21
C THR A 154 20.73 -1.27 4.56
N ALA A 155 20.37 -0.56 3.48
CA ALA A 155 21.28 0.30 2.73
C ALA A 155 21.16 1.76 3.20
N THR A 156 20.07 2.42 2.83
CA THR A 156 19.75 3.80 3.20
C THR A 156 18.25 3.86 3.50
N PRO A 157 17.81 3.44 4.70
CA PRO A 157 16.40 3.28 5.01
C PRO A 157 15.67 4.61 4.90
N THR A 158 14.57 4.62 4.15
CA THR A 158 13.61 5.73 4.16
C THR A 158 12.38 5.37 4.98
N PHE A 159 11.62 6.39 5.42
CA PHE A 159 10.32 6.16 6.08
C PHE A 159 9.31 5.47 5.15
N THR A 160 9.46 5.66 3.84
CA THR A 160 8.67 4.98 2.81
C THR A 160 9.00 3.49 2.77
N ASP A 161 10.29 3.12 2.76
CA ASP A 161 10.72 1.71 2.80
C ASP A 161 10.21 1.03 4.08
N PHE A 162 10.27 1.74 5.20
CA PHE A 162 9.73 1.28 6.48
C PHE A 162 8.21 1.06 6.38
N GLY A 163 7.48 2.01 5.80
CA GLY A 163 6.04 1.88 5.53
C GLY A 163 5.70 0.67 4.64
N HIS A 164 6.48 0.41 3.58
CA HIS A 164 6.28 -0.78 2.74
C HIS A 164 6.51 -2.08 3.52
N PHE A 165 7.57 -2.13 4.32
CA PHE A 165 7.85 -3.31 5.13
C PHE A 165 6.73 -3.57 6.15
N ILE A 166 6.27 -2.54 6.85
CA ILE A 166 5.13 -2.63 7.76
C ILE A 166 3.86 -3.06 7.03
N SER A 167 3.63 -2.57 5.81
CA SER A 167 2.49 -2.98 4.98
C SER A 167 2.48 -4.47 4.69
N VAL A 168 3.65 -5.06 4.37
CA VAL A 168 3.79 -6.51 4.18
C VAL A 168 3.41 -7.25 5.46
N LEU A 169 3.90 -6.80 6.62
CA LEU A 169 3.57 -7.42 7.91
C LEU A 169 2.08 -7.34 8.22
N ILE A 170 1.42 -6.22 7.92
CA ILE A 170 -0.03 -6.06 8.05
C ILE A 170 -0.76 -7.06 7.13
N GLY A 171 -0.31 -7.19 5.87
CA GLY A 171 -0.84 -8.17 4.93
C GLY A 171 -0.74 -9.61 5.43
N LEU A 172 0.39 -9.97 6.06
CA LEU A 172 0.58 -11.27 6.71
C LEU A 172 -0.35 -11.42 7.94
N ALA A 173 -0.48 -10.37 8.75
CA ALA A 173 -1.38 -10.37 9.91
C ALA A 173 -2.86 -10.55 9.49
N CYS A 174 -3.22 -10.25 8.23
CA CYS A 174 -4.54 -10.53 7.67
C CYS A 174 -4.83 -12.02 7.37
N TYR A 175 -3.99 -12.96 7.82
CA TYR A 175 -4.25 -14.41 7.73
C TYR A 175 -5.69 -14.83 8.11
N PRO A 176 -6.34 -14.30 9.16
CA PRO A 176 -7.73 -14.66 9.48
C PRO A 176 -8.71 -14.43 8.32
N LEU A 177 -8.47 -13.43 7.47
CA LEU A 177 -9.32 -13.10 6.31
C LEU A 177 -9.20 -14.13 5.18
N THR A 178 -8.13 -14.94 5.16
CA THR A 178 -7.91 -15.95 4.11
C THR A 178 -8.60 -17.28 4.43
N ARG A 179 -9.10 -17.44 5.66
CA ARG A 179 -9.80 -18.66 6.08
C ARG A 179 -11.11 -18.82 5.31
N GLY A 180 -11.30 -20.01 4.74
CA GLY A 180 -12.48 -20.35 3.94
C GLY A 180 -12.46 -19.86 2.49
N CYS A 181 -11.36 -19.26 2.01
CA CYS A 181 -11.20 -18.81 0.62
C CYS A 181 -10.83 -19.92 -0.38
N GLY A 182 -11.06 -21.20 -0.03
CA GLY A 182 -10.69 -22.35 -0.85
C GLY A 182 -9.28 -22.89 -0.58
N LYS A 183 -8.91 -23.96 -1.30
CA LYS A 183 -7.60 -24.62 -1.14
C LYS A 183 -6.47 -23.73 -1.70
N PRO A 184 -5.30 -23.66 -1.03
CA PRO A 184 -4.13 -22.99 -1.58
C PRO A 184 -3.74 -23.59 -2.94
N TRP A 185 -3.34 -22.72 -3.87
CA TRP A 185 -2.94 -23.11 -5.22
C TRP A 185 -1.54 -23.72 -5.21
N ASN A 186 -1.39 -24.88 -5.86
CA ASN A 186 -0.10 -25.54 -6.06
C ASN A 186 0.38 -25.32 -7.50
N PRO A 187 1.44 -24.52 -7.72
CA PRO A 187 1.98 -24.25 -9.05
C PRO A 187 2.32 -25.50 -9.87
N LYS A 188 2.67 -26.63 -9.22
CA LYS A 188 2.99 -27.88 -9.92
C LYS A 188 1.79 -28.45 -10.67
N GLU A 189 0.57 -28.29 -10.16
CA GLU A 189 -0.65 -28.82 -10.79
C GLU A 189 -0.92 -28.12 -12.13
N THR A 190 -0.66 -26.82 -12.21
CA THR A 190 -0.77 -26.05 -13.46
C THR A 190 0.28 -26.47 -14.48
N LEU A 191 1.51 -26.77 -14.05
CA LEU A 191 2.57 -27.25 -14.95
C LEU A 191 2.27 -28.65 -15.54
N VAL A 192 1.58 -29.50 -14.78
CA VAL A 192 1.15 -30.81 -15.28
C VAL A 192 0.01 -30.67 -16.29
N ALA A 193 -0.98 -29.81 -16.02
CA ALA A 193 -2.10 -29.58 -16.93
C ALA A 193 -1.69 -28.95 -18.28
N LEU A 194 -0.57 -28.21 -18.33
CA LEU A 194 -0.02 -27.64 -19.56
C LEU A 194 0.81 -28.65 -20.38
N ARG A 195 1.13 -29.82 -19.81
CA ARG A 195 1.97 -30.86 -20.43
C ARG A 195 1.18 -32.07 -20.93
N GLY A 196 -0.10 -32.19 -20.59
CA GLY A 196 -1.01 -33.23 -21.06
C GLY A 196 -1.95 -32.70 -22.13
#